data_AF-Q8FTT2-F1
#
_entry.id   AF-Q8FTT2-F1
#
_cell.length_a   1.000
_cell.length_b   1.000
_cell.length_c   1.000
_cell.angle_alpha   90.00
_cell.angle_beta   90.00
_cell.angle_gamma   90.00
#
_symmetry.space_group_name_H-M   'P 1'
#
loop_
_entity.id
_entity.type
_entity.pdbx_description
1 polymer ?
#
loop_
_entity_poly.entity_id
_entity_poly.type
_entity_poly.pdbx_seq_one_letter_code
_entity_poly.pdbx_strand_id
1 'polypeptide(L)'
;MMASAPPARPTRSAVQILTALGALTLIAIIIWIDISTTLWQEMVILAGLAAGLVSFLLTTVFVNRFHQRQLEARWAPVTHMALTSVLHHLADERHSDLSRGVIRPRTLSVPTTEDSASLQRELEKLRQQVLKEQNHLTSILGTWSEFLTSTGDNTDILRSTAELALQLEQVRDAALDAEHQLDVAASTSQARAALAELSNKVASCNDLHAQVIDALQTRLEAHVAR
;
A
#
# COMPACT_ATOMS: atom_id res chain seq x y z
N MET A 1 31.03 -16.40 -22.79
CA MET A 1 30.04 -15.31 -22.66
C MET A 1 29.62 -15.21 -21.21
N MET A 2 30.24 -14.31 -20.44
CA MET A 2 29.87 -14.04 -19.04
C MET A 2 28.77 -12.97 -19.04
N ALA A 3 27.61 -13.30 -18.48
CA ALA A 3 26.53 -12.35 -18.26
C ALA A 3 26.94 -11.41 -17.11
N SER A 4 27.01 -10.12 -17.39
CA SER A 4 27.20 -9.06 -16.40
C SER A 4 25.98 -8.99 -15.49
N ALA A 5 26.19 -9.11 -14.19
CA ALA A 5 25.15 -8.93 -13.18
C ALA A 5 24.54 -7.51 -13.27
N PRO A 6 23.21 -7.35 -13.12
CA PRO A 6 22.58 -6.04 -13.13
C PRO A 6 23.02 -5.22 -11.90
N PRO A 7 23.19 -3.90 -12.03
CA PRO A 7 23.58 -3.06 -10.90
C PRO A 7 22.52 -3.10 -9.80
N ALA A 8 22.96 -3.33 -8.57
CA ALA A 8 22.11 -3.32 -7.39
C ALA A 8 21.42 -1.95 -7.28
N ARG A 9 20.09 -1.93 -7.42
CA ARG A 9 19.31 -0.72 -7.15
C ARG A 9 19.45 -0.40 -5.66
N PRO A 10 19.94 0.79 -5.28
CA PRO A 10 20.02 1.14 -3.88
C PRO A 10 18.60 1.17 -3.33
N THR A 11 18.37 0.41 -2.25
CA THR A 11 17.11 0.45 -1.51
C THR A 11 16.86 1.89 -1.07
N ARG A 12 15.61 2.33 -1.10
CA ARG A 12 15.22 3.72 -0.80
C ARG A 12 15.82 4.25 0.52
N SER A 13 16.03 3.36 1.48
CA SER A 13 16.71 3.61 2.75
C SER A 13 18.22 3.94 2.63
N ALA A 14 18.94 3.30 1.71
CA ALA A 14 20.38 3.55 1.50
C ALA A 14 20.63 4.94 0.94
N VAL A 15 19.82 5.37 -0.05
CA VAL A 15 19.88 6.72 -0.62
C VAL A 15 19.60 7.78 0.45
N GLN A 16 18.62 7.53 1.32
CA GLN A 16 18.25 8.43 2.43
C GLN A 16 19.35 8.54 3.50
N ILE A 17 20.04 7.43 3.83
CA ILE A 17 21.16 7.45 4.78
C ILE A 17 22.33 8.23 4.19
N LEU A 18 22.66 8.00 2.93
CA LEU A 18 23.72 8.73 2.21
C LEU A 18 23.44 10.24 2.13
N THR A 19 22.19 10.64 1.88
CA THR A 19 21.81 12.06 1.88
C THR A 19 21.89 12.68 3.27
N ALA A 20 21.46 11.97 4.32
CA ALA A 20 21.59 12.46 5.69
C ALA A 20 23.06 12.62 6.11
N LEU A 21 23.93 11.66 5.76
CA LEU A 21 25.36 11.74 6.03
C LEU A 21 26.03 12.90 5.28
N GLY A 22 25.67 13.09 4.01
CA GLY A 22 26.17 14.18 3.18
C GLY A 22 25.76 15.54 3.72
N ALA A 23 24.51 15.69 4.16
CA ALA A 23 24.03 16.93 4.79
C ALA A 23 24.77 17.22 6.11
N LEU A 24 24.98 16.21 6.97
CA LEU A 24 25.73 16.36 8.22
C LEU A 24 27.18 16.78 7.97
N THR A 25 27.81 16.18 6.97
CA THR A 25 29.20 16.48 6.60
C THR A 25 29.31 17.89 6.05
N LEU A 26 28.37 18.32 5.20
CA LEU A 26 28.30 19.69 4.70
C LEU A 26 28.12 20.70 5.83
N ILE A 27 27.20 20.44 6.77
CA ILE A 27 26.99 21.30 7.94
C ILE A 27 28.27 21.40 8.78
N ALA A 28 28.93 20.27 9.06
CA ALA A 28 30.18 20.25 9.83
C ALA A 28 31.30 21.04 9.13
N ILE A 29 31.40 20.93 7.79
CA ILE A 29 32.37 21.70 6.99
C ILE A 29 32.06 23.20 7.06
N ILE A 30 30.80 23.61 6.94
CA ILE A 30 30.41 25.02 7.03
C ILE A 30 30.77 25.59 8.42
N ILE A 31 30.43 24.87 9.49
CA ILE A 31 30.76 25.27 10.87
C ILE A 31 32.27 25.33 11.07
N TRP A 32 33.02 24.36 10.53
CA TRP A 32 34.47 24.36 10.61
C TRP A 32 35.10 25.57 9.91
N ILE A 33 34.61 25.93 8.72
CA ILE A 33 35.07 27.12 7.99
C ILE A 33 34.74 28.38 8.77
N ASP A 34 33.55 28.48 9.37
CA ASP A 34 33.16 29.61 10.23
C ASP A 34 34.09 29.80 11.45
N ILE A 35 34.42 28.71 12.15
CA ILE A 35 35.31 28.76 13.32
C ILE A 35 36.76 29.08 12.92
N SER A 36 37.21 28.54 11.78
CA SER A 36 38.62 28.64 11.35
C SER A 36 38.94 29.88 10.53
N THR A 37 37.94 30.60 10.00
CA THR A 37 38.16 31.75 9.13
C THR A 37 37.29 32.96 9.52
N THR A 38 37.87 34.15 9.59
CA THR A 38 37.14 35.43 9.79
C THR A 38 36.39 35.92 8.54
N LEU A 39 36.33 35.11 7.47
CA LEU A 39 35.79 35.47 6.16
C LEU A 39 34.34 35.96 6.20
N TRP A 40 33.55 35.48 7.17
CA TRP A 40 32.14 35.83 7.29
C TRP A 40 31.86 37.18 7.96
N GLN A 41 32.83 37.73 8.72
CA GLN A 41 32.68 39.06 9.33
C GLN A 41 32.72 40.18 8.29
N GLU A 42 33.43 39.97 7.17
CA GLU A 42 33.53 40.97 6.10
C GLU A 42 32.43 40.82 5.03
N MET A 43 31.80 39.64 4.91
CA MET A 43 30.78 39.35 3.91
C MET A 43 29.43 38.97 4.53
N VAL A 44 28.73 39.98 5.06
CA VAL A 44 27.42 39.87 5.73
C VAL A 44 26.36 39.11 4.91
N ILE A 45 26.31 39.32 3.59
CA ILE A 45 25.30 38.70 2.70
C ILE A 45 25.53 37.18 2.57
N LEU A 46 26.81 36.78 2.45
CA LEU A 46 27.20 35.39 2.32
C LEU A 46 26.90 34.63 3.62
N ALA A 47 27.18 35.25 4.77
CA ALA A 47 26.90 34.68 6.09
C ALA A 47 25.40 34.41 6.30
N GLY A 48 24.54 35.34 5.87
CA GLY A 48 23.09 35.15 5.90
C GLY A 48 22.60 33.98 5.04
N LEU A 49 23.18 33.79 3.86
CA LEU A 49 22.83 32.67 2.96
C LEU A 49 23.29 31.33 3.53
N ALA A 50 24.51 31.26 4.07
CA ALA A 50 25.03 30.05 4.72
C ALA A 50 24.22 29.66 5.95
N ALA A 51 23.90 30.62 6.83
CA ALA A 51 23.04 30.40 8.00
C ALA A 51 21.63 29.93 7.59
N GLY A 52 21.07 30.52 6.53
CA GLY A 52 19.80 30.09 5.94
C GLY A 52 19.84 28.66 5.41
N LEU A 53 20.90 28.28 4.69
CA LEU A 53 21.09 26.93 4.17
C LEU A 53 21.26 25.90 5.29
N VAL A 54 22.06 26.19 6.31
CA VAL A 54 22.24 25.31 7.48
C VAL A 54 20.92 25.16 8.23
N SER A 55 20.19 26.25 8.46
CA SER A 55 18.88 26.22 9.11
C SER A 55 17.87 25.40 8.30
N PHE A 56 17.86 25.55 6.98
CA PHE A 56 17.02 24.77 6.08
C PHE A 56 17.36 23.27 6.12
N LEU A 57 18.64 22.92 6.03
CA LEU A 57 19.09 21.52 6.09
C LEU A 57 18.79 20.90 7.45
N LEU A 58 19.02 21.62 8.55
CA LEU A 58 18.72 21.16 9.90
C LEU A 58 17.22 20.92 10.08
N THR A 59 16.38 21.84 9.59
CA THR A 59 14.93 21.73 9.68
C THR A 59 14.40 20.56 8.86
N THR A 60 14.83 20.45 7.60
CA THR A 60 14.35 19.42 6.67
C THR A 60 14.83 18.02 7.05
N VAL A 61 16.08 17.86 7.46
CA VAL A 61 16.67 16.55 7.75
C VAL A 61 16.38 16.09 9.18
N PHE A 62 16.45 16.99 10.15
CA PHE A 62 16.43 16.63 11.57
C PHE A 62 15.09 16.93 12.24
N VAL A 63 14.60 18.17 12.15
CA VAL A 63 13.38 18.59 12.84
C VAL A 63 12.16 17.84 12.31
N ASN A 64 11.97 17.81 10.98
CA ASN A 64 10.86 17.07 10.38
C ASN A 64 10.91 15.59 10.72
N ARG A 65 12.10 14.97 10.69
CA ARG A 65 12.25 13.53 10.95
C ARG A 65 12.05 13.18 12.42
N PHE A 66 12.56 13.99 13.34
CA PHE A 66 12.38 13.79 14.77
C PHE A 66 10.91 13.98 15.14
N HIS A 67 10.27 15.02 14.61
CA HIS A 67 8.85 15.27 14.81
C HIS A 67 7.99 14.13 14.26
N GLN A 68 8.30 13.61 13.06
CA GLN A 68 7.63 12.44 12.50
C GLN A 68 7.76 11.20 13.39
N ARG A 69 8.97 10.90 13.90
CA ARG A 69 9.17 9.75 14.81
C ARG A 69 8.39 9.89 16.12
N GLN A 70 8.32 11.10 16.68
CA GLN A 70 7.54 11.33 17.89
C GLN A 70 6.03 11.25 17.62
N LEU A 71 5.57 11.75 16.48
CA LEU A 71 4.18 11.59 16.05
C LEU A 71 3.84 10.12 15.85
N GLU A 72 4.68 9.35 15.15
CA GLU A 72 4.53 7.91 14.99
C GLU A 72 4.44 7.19 16.34
N ALA A 73 5.35 7.49 17.28
CA ALA A 73 5.34 6.86 18.61
C ALA A 73 4.09 7.22 19.42
N ARG A 74 3.67 8.49 19.39
CA ARG A 74 2.47 8.96 20.10
C ARG A 74 1.20 8.30 19.57
N TRP A 75 1.13 8.08 18.26
CA TRP A 75 -0.04 7.51 17.60
C TRP A 75 0.07 6.01 17.37
N ALA A 76 1.15 5.34 17.81
CA ALA A 76 1.38 3.91 17.59
C ALA A 76 0.19 3.03 18.02
N PRO A 77 -0.48 3.24 19.17
CA PRO A 77 -1.66 2.45 19.52
C PRO A 77 -2.82 2.62 18.53
N VAL A 78 -3.03 3.84 18.03
CA VAL A 78 -4.10 4.14 17.06
C VAL A 78 -3.75 3.59 15.68
N THR A 79 -2.48 3.67 15.26
CA THR A 79 -2.00 3.02 14.04
C THR A 79 -2.15 1.51 14.10
N HIS A 80 -1.80 0.88 15.23
CA HIS A 80 -2.01 -0.55 15.44
C HIS A 80 -3.50 -0.91 15.37
N MET A 81 -4.36 -0.14 16.02
CA MET A 81 -5.82 -0.33 15.97
C MET A 81 -6.36 -0.20 14.55
N ALA A 82 -5.96 0.84 13.81
CA ALA A 82 -6.38 1.08 12.43
C ALA A 82 -5.96 -0.06 11.51
N LEU A 83 -4.68 -0.48 11.55
CA LEU A 83 -4.18 -1.59 10.74
C LEU A 83 -4.84 -2.92 11.10
N THR A 84 -5.09 -3.17 12.39
CA THR A 84 -5.83 -4.36 12.85
C THR A 84 -7.29 -4.34 12.36
N SER A 85 -7.93 -3.17 12.37
CA SER A 85 -9.29 -2.99 11.85
C SER A 85 -9.34 -3.28 10.35
N VAL A 86 -8.40 -2.76 9.56
CA VAL A 86 -8.27 -3.06 8.12
C VAL A 86 -8.10 -4.56 7.92
N LEU A 87 -7.18 -5.19 8.65
CA LEU A 87 -6.91 -6.63 8.57
C LEU A 87 -8.14 -7.47 8.91
N HIS A 88 -8.84 -7.14 9.99
CA HIS A 88 -10.05 -7.84 10.42
C HIS A 88 -11.13 -7.81 9.35
N HIS A 89 -11.32 -6.65 8.74
CA HIS A 89 -12.30 -6.54 7.70
C HIS A 89 -11.89 -7.23 6.40
N LEU A 90 -10.61 -7.44 6.08
CA LEU A 90 -10.19 -8.20 4.90
C LEU A 90 -10.19 -9.73 5.16
N ALA A 91 -10.00 -10.11 6.42
CA ALA A 91 -10.00 -11.50 6.84
C ALA A 91 -11.37 -12.18 6.63
N ASP A 92 -11.33 -13.48 6.35
CA ASP A 92 -12.49 -14.34 6.41
C ASP A 92 -12.83 -14.64 7.86
N GLU A 93 -13.87 -13.98 8.38
CA GLU A 93 -14.36 -14.14 9.76
C GLU A 93 -14.62 -15.61 10.14
N ARG A 94 -14.97 -16.48 9.18
CA ARG A 94 -15.30 -17.89 9.46
C ARG A 94 -14.07 -18.79 9.54
N HIS A 95 -13.03 -18.44 8.79
CA HIS A 95 -11.84 -19.28 8.63
C HIS A 95 -10.57 -18.65 9.21
N SER A 96 -10.68 -17.45 9.78
CA SER A 96 -9.60 -16.74 10.45
C SER A 96 -9.79 -16.72 11.95
N ASP A 97 -8.71 -16.98 12.68
CA ASP A 97 -8.60 -16.76 14.12
C ASP A 97 -7.53 -15.67 14.34
N LEU A 98 -7.97 -14.41 14.41
CA LEU A 98 -7.08 -13.27 14.62
C LEU A 98 -6.36 -13.35 15.97
N SER A 99 -7.01 -13.93 17.00
CA SER A 99 -6.40 -14.07 18.33
C SER A 99 -5.22 -15.05 18.32
N ARG A 100 -5.19 -15.98 17.37
CA ARG A 100 -4.09 -16.93 17.16
C ARG A 100 -3.18 -16.58 15.98
N GLY A 101 -3.41 -15.43 15.32
CA GLY A 101 -2.65 -15.01 14.14
C GLY A 101 -2.92 -15.83 12.87
N VAL A 102 -3.96 -16.68 12.86
CA VAL A 102 -4.34 -17.44 11.67
C VAL A 102 -5.28 -16.59 10.85
N ILE A 103 -4.79 -15.94 9.81
CA ILE A 103 -5.59 -15.05 8.98
C ILE A 103 -5.67 -15.61 7.58
N ARG A 104 -6.90 -15.76 7.08
CA ARG A 104 -7.17 -16.19 5.71
C ARG A 104 -7.94 -15.10 4.97
N PRO A 105 -7.55 -14.73 3.74
CA PRO A 105 -8.33 -13.80 2.93
C PRO A 105 -9.69 -14.39 2.60
N ARG A 106 -10.69 -13.52 2.47
CA ARG A 106 -11.94 -13.92 1.81
C ARG A 106 -11.68 -14.12 0.33
N THR A 107 -12.01 -15.32 -0.15
CA THR A 107 -11.87 -15.67 -1.56
C THR A 107 -13.21 -15.54 -2.27
N LEU A 108 -13.22 -14.81 -3.38
CA LEU A 108 -14.32 -14.80 -4.33
C LEU A 108 -14.44 -16.18 -4.99
N SER A 109 -15.69 -16.61 -5.21
CA SER A 109 -15.97 -17.88 -5.87
C SER A 109 -15.73 -17.77 -7.38
N VAL A 110 -14.89 -18.65 -7.93
CA VAL A 110 -14.69 -18.74 -9.38
C VAL A 110 -15.88 -19.50 -9.98
N PRO A 111 -16.59 -18.94 -10.98
CA PRO A 111 -17.64 -19.67 -11.68
C PRO A 111 -17.04 -20.87 -12.40
N THR A 112 -17.61 -22.06 -12.20
CA THR A 112 -17.07 -23.32 -12.77
C THR A 112 -18.08 -24.12 -13.55
N THR A 113 -19.36 -23.78 -13.45
CA THR A 113 -20.42 -24.58 -14.06
C THR A 113 -20.67 -24.18 -15.51
N GLU A 114 -20.83 -25.16 -16.39
CA GLU A 114 -21.07 -24.94 -17.83
C GLU A 114 -22.56 -24.79 -18.19
N ASP A 115 -23.47 -25.18 -17.29
CA ASP A 115 -24.92 -25.05 -17.50
C ASP A 115 -25.38 -23.60 -17.31
N SER A 116 -26.05 -23.04 -18.33
CA SER A 116 -26.43 -21.62 -18.38
C SER A 116 -27.25 -21.15 -17.17
N ALA A 117 -28.21 -21.95 -16.70
CA ALA A 117 -29.09 -21.56 -15.58
C ALA A 117 -28.39 -21.61 -14.21
N SER A 118 -27.43 -22.53 -14.05
CA SER A 118 -26.55 -22.55 -12.87
C SER A 118 -25.50 -21.44 -12.91
N LEU A 119 -24.96 -21.15 -14.09
CA LEU A 119 -23.94 -20.14 -14.30
C LEU A 119 -24.46 -18.72 -14.03
N GLN A 120 -25.67 -18.39 -14.49
CA GLN A 120 -26.31 -17.10 -14.15
C GLN A 120 -26.43 -16.92 -12.63
N ARG A 121 -26.78 -17.97 -11.89
CA ARG A 121 -26.84 -17.92 -10.42
C ARG A 121 -25.47 -17.76 -9.78
N GLU A 122 -24.43 -18.38 -10.32
CA GLU A 122 -23.05 -18.20 -9.87
C GLU A 122 -22.55 -16.78 -10.11
N LEU A 123 -22.86 -16.20 -11.27
CA LEU A 123 -22.49 -14.82 -11.63
C LEU A 123 -23.20 -13.81 -10.72
N GLU A 124 -24.51 -13.96 -10.48
CA GLU A 124 -25.24 -13.10 -9.52
C GLU A 124 -24.64 -13.21 -8.11
N LYS A 125 -24.35 -14.43 -7.65
CA LYS A 125 -23.73 -14.65 -6.34
C LYS A 125 -22.34 -14.00 -6.27
N LEU A 126 -21.53 -14.11 -7.32
CA LEU A 126 -20.23 -13.44 -7.41
C LEU A 126 -20.39 -11.92 -7.33
N ARG A 127 -21.32 -11.33 -8.09
CA ARG A 127 -21.60 -9.89 -8.03
C ARG A 127 -22.01 -9.44 -6.63
N GLN A 128 -22.85 -10.20 -5.93
CA GLN A 128 -23.22 -9.90 -4.55
C GLN A 128 -22.03 -9.99 -3.58
N GLN A 129 -21.15 -10.99 -3.74
CA GLN A 129 -19.92 -11.10 -2.96
C GLN A 129 -19.01 -9.89 -3.17
N VAL A 130 -18.81 -9.50 -4.44
CA VAL A 130 -17.98 -8.34 -4.82
C VAL A 130 -18.54 -7.06 -4.21
N LEU A 131 -19.85 -6.81 -4.32
CA LEU A 131 -20.48 -5.62 -3.74
C LEU A 131 -20.32 -5.58 -2.21
N LYS A 132 -20.47 -6.73 -1.55
CA LYS A 132 -20.24 -6.82 -0.11
C LYS A 132 -18.81 -6.45 0.26
N GLU A 133 -17.84 -6.95 -0.50
CA GLU A 133 -16.42 -6.66 -0.27
C GLU A 133 -16.07 -5.18 -0.53
N GLN A 134 -16.60 -4.60 -1.61
CA GLN A 134 -16.44 -3.17 -1.90
C GLN A 134 -17.02 -2.29 -0.79
N ASN A 135 -18.17 -2.65 -0.23
CA ASN A 135 -18.78 -1.91 0.88
C ASN A 135 -17.92 -2.00 2.15
N HIS A 136 -17.35 -3.17 2.45
CA HIS A 136 -16.41 -3.31 3.56
C HIS A 136 -15.17 -2.43 3.35
N LEU A 137 -14.53 -2.51 2.17
CA LEU A 137 -13.37 -1.70 1.82
C LEU A 137 -13.65 -0.20 1.94
N THR A 138 -14.77 0.25 1.37
CA THR A 138 -15.18 1.66 1.40
C THR A 138 -15.40 2.15 2.83
N SER A 139 -16.01 1.32 3.69
CA SER A 139 -16.23 1.67 5.09
C SER A 139 -14.92 1.87 5.86
N ILE A 140 -13.95 0.96 5.68
CA ILE A 140 -12.65 1.02 6.37
C ILE A 140 -11.82 2.18 5.85
N LEU A 141 -11.73 2.33 4.52
CA LEU A 141 -10.99 3.42 3.91
C LEU A 141 -11.61 4.76 4.29
N GLY A 142 -12.94 4.87 4.36
CA GLY A 142 -13.62 6.06 4.86
C GLY A 142 -13.27 6.39 6.32
N THR A 143 -13.09 5.37 7.17
CA THR A 143 -12.79 5.54 8.59
C THR A 143 -11.33 5.90 8.84
N TRP A 144 -10.41 5.24 8.14
CA TRP A 144 -8.98 5.26 8.51
C TRP A 144 -8.06 5.92 7.48
N SER A 145 -8.51 6.23 6.26
CA SER A 145 -7.61 6.74 5.20
C SER A 145 -6.90 8.04 5.58
N GLU A 146 -7.60 9.03 6.10
CA GLU A 146 -7.00 10.31 6.51
C GLU A 146 -5.98 10.13 7.63
N PHE A 147 -6.28 9.27 8.60
CA PHE A 147 -5.37 8.96 9.68
C PHE A 147 -4.14 8.17 9.21
N LEU A 148 -4.33 7.14 8.39
CA LEU A 148 -3.24 6.29 7.89
C LEU A 148 -2.36 7.02 6.85
N THR A 149 -2.90 7.97 6.10
CA THR A 149 -2.11 8.83 5.20
C THR A 149 -1.29 9.87 5.95
N SER A 150 -1.76 10.33 7.11
CA SER A 150 -1.07 11.32 7.94
C SER A 150 -0.09 10.70 8.95
N THR A 151 -0.19 9.40 9.22
CA THR A 151 0.64 8.69 10.20
C THR A 151 1.47 7.58 9.57
N GLY A 152 2.79 7.77 9.62
CA GLY A 152 3.78 6.77 9.21
C GLY A 152 3.80 6.44 7.71
N ASP A 153 4.64 5.47 7.36
CA ASP A 153 4.81 4.98 5.99
C ASP A 153 3.76 3.90 5.65
N ASN A 154 2.47 4.27 5.66
CA ASN A 154 1.35 3.36 5.37
C ASN A 154 0.76 3.56 3.96
N THR A 155 1.38 4.43 3.15
CA THR A 155 0.90 4.78 1.81
C THR A 155 0.86 3.57 0.88
N ASP A 156 1.81 2.65 0.99
CA ASP A 156 1.87 1.46 0.13
C ASP A 156 0.74 0.47 0.43
N ILE A 157 0.36 0.32 1.70
CA ILE A 157 -0.80 -0.49 2.11
C ILE A 157 -2.08 0.14 1.56
N LEU A 158 -2.28 1.44 1.77
CA LEU A 158 -3.45 2.14 1.26
C LEU A 158 -3.56 2.08 -0.26
N ARG A 159 -2.44 2.19 -0.98
CA ARG A 159 -2.39 2.00 -2.43
C ARG A 159 -2.84 0.60 -2.82
N SER A 160 -2.28 -0.43 -2.18
CA SER A 160 -2.62 -1.82 -2.46
C SER A 160 -4.10 -2.12 -2.17
N THR A 161 -4.66 -1.55 -1.09
CA THR A 161 -6.09 -1.65 -0.77
C THR A 161 -6.97 -0.93 -1.79
N ALA A 162 -6.54 0.23 -2.31
CA ALA A 162 -7.25 0.93 -3.37
C ALA A 162 -7.20 0.15 -4.71
N GLU A 163 -6.06 -0.46 -5.03
CA GLU A 163 -5.92 -1.35 -6.18
C GLU A 163 -6.84 -2.58 -6.06
N LEU A 164 -7.00 -3.14 -4.86
CA LEU A 164 -7.96 -4.20 -4.60
C LEU A 164 -9.40 -3.75 -4.86
N ALA A 165 -9.79 -2.56 -4.40
CA ALA A 165 -11.11 -1.99 -4.67
C ALA A 165 -11.39 -1.86 -6.18
N LEU A 166 -10.37 -1.44 -6.95
CA LEU A 166 -10.46 -1.34 -8.41
C LEU A 166 -10.57 -2.73 -9.07
N GLN A 167 -9.81 -3.73 -8.62
CA GLN A 167 -9.92 -5.09 -9.17
C GLN A 167 -11.29 -5.71 -8.89
N LEU A 168 -11.88 -5.45 -7.72
CA LEU A 168 -13.25 -5.86 -7.42
C LEU A 168 -14.25 -5.26 -8.41
N GLU A 169 -14.11 -3.99 -8.78
CA GLU A 169 -14.95 -3.36 -9.79
C GLU A 169 -14.78 -4.02 -11.17
N GLN A 170 -13.54 -4.32 -11.56
CA GLN A 170 -13.26 -5.02 -12.80
C GLN A 170 -13.85 -6.44 -12.84
N VAL A 171 -13.90 -7.15 -11.69
CA VAL A 171 -14.56 -8.46 -11.59
C VAL A 171 -16.07 -8.32 -11.74
N ARG A 172 -16.68 -7.31 -11.12
CA ARG A 172 -18.13 -7.04 -11.27
C ARG A 172 -18.48 -6.78 -12.74
N ASP A 173 -17.73 -5.91 -13.40
CA ASP A 173 -17.99 -5.52 -14.78
C ASP A 173 -17.78 -6.71 -15.73
N ALA A 174 -16.71 -7.49 -15.53
CA ALA A 174 -16.49 -8.72 -16.29
C ALA A 174 -17.57 -9.79 -16.05
N ALA A 175 -18.15 -9.85 -14.86
CA ALA A 175 -19.27 -10.76 -14.57
C ALA A 175 -20.55 -10.34 -15.31
N LEU A 176 -20.81 -9.03 -15.40
CA LEU A 176 -21.92 -8.48 -16.20
C LEU A 176 -21.71 -8.73 -17.71
N ASP A 177 -20.49 -8.52 -18.20
CA ASP A 177 -20.14 -8.80 -19.59
C ASP A 177 -20.31 -10.30 -19.93
N ALA A 178 -19.89 -11.18 -19.03
CA ALA A 178 -20.09 -12.62 -19.19
C ALA A 178 -21.58 -13.00 -19.20
N GLU A 179 -22.40 -12.40 -18.34
CA GLU A 179 -23.86 -12.59 -18.31
C GLU A 179 -24.51 -12.11 -19.62
N HIS A 180 -24.13 -10.93 -20.11
CA HIS A 180 -24.62 -10.40 -21.38
C HIS A 180 -24.24 -11.29 -22.57
N GLN A 181 -23.01 -11.81 -22.59
CA GLN A 181 -22.55 -12.74 -23.61
C GLN A 181 -23.32 -14.06 -23.54
N LEU A 182 -23.71 -14.55 -22.37
CA LEU A 182 -24.54 -15.76 -22.23
C LEU A 182 -25.95 -15.55 -22.80
N ASP A 183 -26.52 -14.36 -22.64
CA ASP A 183 -27.86 -14.05 -23.13
C ASP A 183 -27.90 -13.80 -24.64
N VAL A 184 -26.84 -13.21 -25.21
CA VAL A 184 -26.75 -12.83 -26.63
C VAL A 184 -26.10 -13.91 -27.49
N ALA A 185 -25.19 -14.72 -26.95
CA ALA A 185 -24.36 -15.59 -27.77
C ALA A 185 -25.13 -16.77 -28.38
N ALA A 186 -25.35 -16.68 -29.70
CA ALA A 186 -25.61 -17.83 -30.56
C ALA A 186 -24.40 -18.78 -30.71
N SER A 187 -23.20 -18.40 -30.18
CA SER A 187 -21.97 -19.18 -30.32
C SER A 187 -21.27 -19.47 -28.97
N THR A 188 -21.08 -20.74 -28.66
CA THR A 188 -20.47 -21.23 -27.41
C THR A 188 -19.02 -20.78 -27.19
N SER A 189 -18.34 -20.29 -28.24
CA SER A 189 -16.91 -19.90 -28.15
C SER A 189 -16.69 -18.56 -27.44
N GLN A 190 -17.55 -17.56 -27.67
CA GLN A 190 -17.45 -16.23 -27.07
C GLN A 190 -17.79 -16.27 -25.57
N ALA A 191 -18.85 -16.99 -25.21
CA ALA A 191 -19.23 -17.20 -23.80
C ALA A 191 -18.09 -17.88 -23.01
N ARG A 192 -17.44 -18.90 -23.58
CA ARG A 192 -16.27 -19.55 -22.95
C ARG A 192 -15.08 -18.61 -22.78
N ALA A 193 -14.80 -17.76 -23.76
CA ALA A 193 -13.72 -16.77 -23.66
C ALA A 193 -14.00 -15.75 -22.55
N ALA A 194 -15.23 -15.23 -22.46
CA ALA A 194 -15.63 -14.31 -21.39
C ALA A 194 -15.53 -14.95 -20.00
N LEU A 195 -15.93 -16.22 -19.85
CA LEU A 195 -15.79 -16.95 -18.59
C LEU A 195 -14.33 -17.21 -18.20
N ALA A 196 -13.48 -17.53 -19.17
CA ALA A 196 -12.05 -17.69 -18.91
C ALA A 196 -11.40 -16.36 -18.46
N GLU A 197 -11.78 -15.24 -19.09
CA GLU A 197 -11.32 -13.92 -18.67
C GLU A 197 -11.80 -13.57 -17.26
N LEU A 198 -13.09 -13.79 -16.97
CA LEU A 198 -13.65 -13.58 -15.64
C LEU A 198 -12.93 -14.43 -14.59
N SER A 199 -12.70 -15.71 -14.85
CA SER A 199 -11.97 -16.60 -13.94
C SER A 199 -10.57 -16.08 -13.64
N ASN A 200 -9.85 -15.59 -14.65
CA ASN A 200 -8.52 -15.00 -14.47
C ASN A 200 -8.56 -13.72 -13.63
N LYS A 201 -9.55 -12.85 -13.84
CA LYS A 201 -9.75 -11.64 -13.04
C LYS A 201 -10.09 -11.98 -11.58
N VAL A 202 -10.96 -12.96 -11.35
CA VAL A 202 -11.29 -13.45 -9.99
C VAL A 202 -10.05 -14.01 -9.29
N ALA A 203 -9.25 -14.83 -9.99
CA ALA A 203 -8.01 -15.37 -9.44
C ALA A 203 -7.01 -14.26 -9.08
N SER A 204 -6.76 -13.31 -9.99
CA SER A 204 -5.91 -12.15 -9.75
C SER A 204 -6.39 -11.31 -8.56
N CYS A 205 -7.70 -11.10 -8.43
CA CYS A 205 -8.29 -10.37 -7.32
C CYS A 205 -8.07 -11.10 -5.98
N ASN A 206 -8.23 -12.42 -5.96
CA ASN A 206 -7.96 -13.24 -4.78
C ASN A 206 -6.47 -13.20 -4.38
N ASP A 207 -5.55 -13.23 -5.35
CA ASP A 207 -4.12 -13.12 -5.11
C ASP A 207 -3.74 -11.75 -4.54
N LEU A 208 -4.29 -10.67 -5.10
CA LEU A 208 -4.06 -9.31 -4.56
C LEU A 208 -4.62 -9.18 -3.14
N HIS A 209 -5.80 -9.74 -2.87
CA HIS A 209 -6.36 -9.75 -1.53
C HIS A 209 -5.43 -10.45 -0.52
N ALA A 210 -4.86 -11.60 -0.90
CA ALA A 210 -3.88 -12.31 -0.07
C ALA A 210 -2.61 -11.49 0.17
N GLN A 211 -2.09 -10.81 -0.86
CA GLN A 211 -0.92 -9.94 -0.76
C GLN A 211 -1.14 -8.74 0.18
N VAL A 212 -2.33 -8.12 0.14
CA VAL A 212 -2.67 -7.01 1.03
C VAL A 212 -2.69 -7.47 2.50
N ILE A 213 -3.24 -8.66 2.77
CA ILE A 213 -3.26 -9.25 4.11
C ILE A 213 -1.84 -9.51 4.61
N ASP A 214 -0.98 -10.12 3.80
CA ASP A 214 0.41 -10.41 4.16
C ASP A 214 1.20 -9.12 4.45
N ALA A 215 1.00 -8.08 3.65
CA ALA A 215 1.60 -6.77 3.86
C ALA A 215 1.13 -6.12 5.18
N LEU A 216 -0.17 -6.23 5.50
CA LEU A 216 -0.73 -5.75 6.77
C LEU A 216 -0.16 -6.50 7.97
N GLN A 217 -0.05 -7.83 7.89
CA GLN A 217 0.53 -8.66 8.96
C GLN A 217 1.99 -8.29 9.21
N THR A 218 2.80 -8.25 8.15
CA THR A 218 4.21 -7.82 8.23
C THR A 218 4.34 -6.44 8.86
N ARG A 219 3.43 -5.51 8.52
CA ARG A 219 3.43 -4.16 9.08
C ARG A 219 3.06 -4.14 10.56
N LEU A 220 2.08 -4.93 10.97
CA LEU A 220 1.67 -5.04 12.38
C LEU A 220 2.77 -5.65 13.24
N GLU A 221 3.45 -6.70 12.76
CA GLU A 221 4.60 -7.29 13.45
C GLU A 221 5.73 -6.26 13.65
N ALA A 222 6.02 -5.46 12.63
CA ALA A 222 7.00 -4.38 12.71
C ALA A 222 6.61 -3.26 13.68
N HIS A 223 5.31 -3.09 13.97
CA HIS A 223 4.80 -2.14 14.95
C HIS A 223 4.83 -2.68 16.39
N VAL A 224 4.65 -3.98 16.58
CA VAL A 224 4.75 -4.64 17.91
C VAL A 224 6.21 -4.77 18.36
N ALA A 225 7.15 -4.92 17.42
CA ALA A 225 8.58 -5.07 17.72
C ALA A 225 9.34 -3.76 18.05
N ARG A 226 8.65 -2.62 18.12
CA ARG A 226 9.22 -1.29 18.44
C ARG A 226 8.76 -0.79 19.80
#